data_AF-A0A537PYE8-F1
#
_entry.id   AF-A0A537PYE8-F1
#
_cell.length_a   1.000
_cell.length_b   1.000
_cell.length_c   1.000
_cell.angle_alpha   90.00
_cell.angle_beta   90.00
_cell.angle_gamma   90.00
#
_symmetry.space_group_name_H-M   'P 1'
#
loop_
_entity.id
_entity.type
_entity.pdbx_description
1 polymer ?
#
loop_
_entity_poly.entity_id
_entity_poly.type
_entity_poly.pdbx_seq_one_letter_code
_entity_poly.pdbx_strand_id
1 'polypeptide(L)' 'MNRCCAVRRPTLAIIAADDERNPPENRVTSAAIKRIKRGQLYLIPASTETRGHLTTGNAAFYKQPL' A
#
# COMPACT_ATOMS: atom_id res chain seq x y z
N MET A 1 18.38 -20.77 -2.46
CA MET A 1 17.20 -19.88 -2.40
C MET A 1 17.36 -18.78 -3.46
N ASN A 2 16.78 -19.00 -4.64
CA ASN A 2 16.84 -18.03 -5.73
C ASN A 2 16.06 -16.79 -5.31
N ARG A 3 16.76 -15.68 -5.07
CA ARG A 3 16.10 -14.38 -4.94
C ARG A 3 15.48 -14.11 -6.31
N CYS A 4 14.15 -14.15 -6.42
CA CYS A 4 13.47 -13.49 -7.53
C CYS A 4 14.12 -12.10 -7.71
N CYS A 5 14.34 -11.70 -8.97
CA CYS A 5 15.01 -10.44 -9.34
C CYS A 5 14.66 -9.34 -8.34
N ALA A 6 15.66 -8.93 -7.54
CA ALA A 6 15.45 -7.92 -6.51
C ALA A 6 14.84 -6.67 -7.16
N VAL A 7 13.72 -6.19 -6.64
CA VAL A 7 13.09 -4.95 -7.10
C VAL A 7 14.08 -3.81 -6.88
N ARG A 8 14.54 -3.20 -7.97
CA ARG A 8 15.62 -2.18 -7.94
C ARG A 8 15.10 -0.74 -7.93
N ARG A 9 13.87 -0.52 -8.42
CA ARG A 9 13.25 0.80 -8.51
C ARG A 9 12.55 1.17 -7.21
N PRO A 10 12.43 2.48 -6.88
CA PRO A 10 11.52 2.91 -5.82
C PRO A 10 10.14 2.30 -6.03
N THR A 11 9.56 1.75 -4.97
CA THR A 11 8.25 1.09 -5.02
C THR A 11 7.41 1.66 -3.90
N LEU A 12 6.22 2.12 -4.23
CA LEU A 12 5.24 2.59 -3.28
C LEU A 12 4.07 1.62 -3.27
N ALA A 13 3.75 1.07 -2.11
CA ALA A 13 2.49 0.41 -1.85
C ALA A 13 1.53 1.41 -1.23
N ILE A 14 0.31 1.52 -1.76
CA ILE A 14 -0.74 2.37 -1.24
C ILE A 14 -1.88 1.47 -0.76
N ILE A 15 -2.37 1.70 0.44
CA ILE A 15 -3.46 0.93 1.03
C ILE A 15 -4.37 1.85 1.85
N ALA A 16 -5.66 1.57 1.89
CA ALA A 16 -6.59 2.30 2.75
C ALA A 16 -6.64 1.66 4.15
N ALA A 17 -6.75 2.49 5.19
CA ALA A 17 -6.80 1.99 6.57
C ALA A 17 -8.07 1.20 6.87
N ASP A 18 -9.13 1.39 6.09
CA ASP A 18 -10.40 0.67 6.17
C ASP A 18 -10.50 -0.49 5.16
N ASP A 19 -9.41 -0.86 4.47
CA ASP A 19 -9.40 -2.01 3.53
C ASP A 19 -9.66 -3.32 4.28
N GLU A 20 -10.86 -3.87 4.09
CA GLU A 20 -11.33 -5.07 4.75
C GLU A 20 -10.63 -6.35 4.25
N ARG A 21 -10.01 -6.32 3.06
CA ARG A 21 -9.32 -7.46 2.46
C ARG A 21 -7.85 -7.50 2.84
N ASN A 22 -7.24 -6.32 3.01
CA ASN A 22 -5.84 -6.17 3.37
C ASN A 22 -5.69 -5.30 4.64
N PRO A 23 -6.28 -5.70 5.77
CA PRO A 23 -6.27 -4.88 6.97
C PRO A 23 -4.83 -4.62 7.46
N PRO A 24 -4.47 -3.37 7.83
CA PRO A 24 -3.13 -3.00 8.28
C PRO A 24 -2.63 -3.84 9.47
N GLU A 25 -3.54 -4.28 10.34
CA GLU A 25 -3.27 -5.05 11.55
C GLU A 25 -2.65 -6.41 11.24
N ASN A 26 -2.96 -6.99 10.08
CA ASN A 26 -2.38 -8.26 9.64
C ASN A 26 -0.90 -8.13 9.25
N ARG A 27 -0.40 -6.90 9.08
CA ARG A 27 1.00 -6.56 8.79
C ARG A 27 1.60 -7.22 7.54
N VAL A 28 0.84 -7.96 6.73
CA VAL A 28 1.29 -8.65 5.52
C VAL A 28 1.96 -7.65 4.56
N THR A 29 1.27 -6.56 4.23
CA THR A 29 1.78 -5.51 3.34
C THR A 29 3.04 -4.85 3.91
N SER A 30 3.03 -4.53 5.21
CA SER A 30 4.18 -3.91 5.87
C SER A 30 5.42 -4.83 5.91
N ALA A 31 5.22 -6.14 6.06
CA ALA A 31 6.29 -7.13 6.06
C ALA A 31 6.83 -7.38 4.65
N ALA A 32 5.95 -7.40 3.63
CA ALA A 32 6.33 -7.51 2.23
C ALA A 32 7.15 -6.30 1.78
N ILE A 33 6.72 -5.08 2.09
CA ILE A 33 7.41 -3.86 1.63
C ILE A 33 8.81 -3.71 2.23
N LYS A 34 9.01 -4.17 3.48
CA LYS A 34 10.33 -4.18 4.14
C LYS A 34 11.37 -5.06 3.42
N ARG A 35 10.93 -6.00 2.58
CA ARG A 35 11.83 -6.82 1.76
C ARG A 35 12.32 -6.08 0.51
N ILE A 36 11.70 -4.97 0.14
CA ILE A 36 12.08 -4.13 -1.00
C ILE A 36 13.00 -3.01 -0.49
N LYS A 37 14.24 -2.96 -0.99
CA LYS A 37 15.29 -2.02 -0.54
C LYS A 37 14.84 -0.55 -0.56
N ARG A 38 13.97 -0.17 -1.52
CA ARG A 38 13.41 1.18 -1.69
C ARG A 38 11.88 1.15 -1.64
N GLY A 39 11.33 0.25 -0.82
CA GLY A 39 9.90 0.09 -0.62
C GLY A 39 9.37 1.08 0.40
N GLN A 40 8.27 1.74 0.07
CA GLN A 40 7.51 2.61 0.97
C GLN A 40 6.07 2.13 1.02
N LEU A 41 5.44 2.31 2.18
CA LEU A 41 4.02 2.06 2.39
C LEU A 41 3.35 3.38 2.75
N TYR A 42 2.37 3.77 1.95
CA TYR A 42 1.49 4.91 2.23
C TYR A 42 0.11 4.38 2.63
N LEU A 43 -0.36 4.82 3.79
CA LEU A 43 -1.65 4.44 4.35
C LEU A 43 -2.61 5.62 4.20
N ILE A 44 -3.65 5.46 3.39
CA ILE A 44 -4.74 6.43 3.30
C ILE A 44 -5.55 6.34 4.60
N PRO A 45 -5.65 7.41 5.41
CA PRO A 45 -6.46 7.39 6.62
C PRO A 45 -7.92 7.11 6.28
N ALA A 46 -8.59 6.29 7.09
CA ALA A 46 -10.01 6.01 6.94
C ALA A 46 -10.81 7.31 7.05
N SER A 47 -11.79 7.50 6.16
CA SER A 47 -12.65 8.69 6.16
C SER A 47 -14.03 8.37 5.59
N THR A 48 -14.92 9.36 5.56
CA THR A 48 -16.21 9.23 4.87
C THR A 48 -16.09 9.14 3.35
N GLU A 49 -14.90 9.41 2.79
CA GLU A 49 -14.60 9.36 1.36
C GLU A 49 -13.97 8.02 0.93
N THR A 50 -13.42 7.25 1.88
CA THR A 50 -12.90 5.91 1.62
C THR A 50 -14.06 4.90 1.49
N ARG A 51 -13.79 3.77 0.81
CA ARG A 51 -14.75 2.71 0.52
C ARG A 51 -14.13 1.34 0.79
N GLY A 52 -13.34 1.21 1.85
CA GLY A 52 -12.55 0.01 2.14
C GLY A 52 -11.65 -0.37 0.97
N HIS A 53 -11.66 -1.64 0.57
CA HIS A 53 -10.86 -2.14 -0.55
C HIS A 53 -11.15 -1.42 -1.88
N LEU A 54 -12.35 -0.87 -2.06
CA LEU A 54 -12.71 -0.12 -3.28
C LEU A 54 -12.10 1.29 -3.33
N THR A 55 -11.48 1.76 -2.25
CA THR A 55 -10.74 3.04 -2.24
C THR A 55 -9.67 3.07 -3.32
N THR A 56 -9.10 1.91 -3.68
CA THR A 56 -8.12 1.80 -4.77
C THR A 56 -8.63 2.34 -6.12
N GLY A 57 -9.93 2.26 -6.38
CA GLY A 57 -10.54 2.79 -7.60
C GLY A 57 -10.83 4.29 -7.56
N ASN A 58 -10.73 4.94 -6.40
CA ASN A 58 -11.04 6.37 -6.28
C ASN A 58 -9.81 7.23 -6.61
N ALA A 59 -9.81 7.77 -7.83
CA ALA A 59 -8.70 8.57 -8.36
C ALA A 59 -8.40 9.85 -7.57
N ALA A 60 -9.34 10.34 -6.74
CA ALA A 60 -9.11 11.53 -5.92
C ALA A 60 -7.92 11.37 -4.97
N PHE A 61 -7.68 10.16 -4.46
CA PHE A 61 -6.59 9.85 -3.53
C PHE A 61 -5.20 9.81 -4.16
N TYR A 62 -5.09 9.96 -5.49
CA TYR A 62 -3.80 9.94 -6.21
C TYR A 62 -3.42 11.28 -6.84
N LYS A 63 -4.23 12.33 -6.60
CA LYS A 63 -3.98 13.66 -7.21
C LYS A 63 -2.87 14.42 -6.50
N GLN A 64 -2.65 14.14 -5.22
CA GLN A 64 -1.61 14.81 -4.45
C GLN A 64 -0.23 14.28 -4.88
N PRO A 65 0.78 15.15 -4.98
CA PRO A 65 2.16 14.70 -5.12
C PRO A 65 2.50 13.78 -3.93
N LEU A 66 2.90 12.55 -4.25
CA LEU A 66 3.43 11.58 -3.28
C LEU A 66 4.93 11.78 -3.09
#